data_AF-A0A0R1ZBP7-F1
#
_entry.id   AF-A0A0R1ZBP7-F1
#
_cell.length_a   1.000
_cell.length_b   1.000
_cell.length_c   1.000
_cell.angle_alpha   90.00
_cell.angle_beta   90.00
_cell.angle_gamma   90.00
#
_symmetry.space_group_name_H-M   'P 1'
#
loop_
_entity.id
_entity.type
_entity.pdbx_description
1 polymer ?
#
loop_
_entity_poly.entity_id
_entity_poly.type
_entity_poly.pdbx_seq_one_letter_code
_entity_poly.pdbx_strand_id
1 'polypeptide(L)'
;MKLYEEVSAYIYGIYLRYISAEDIHVYSIDEAFIDVTPYLKLYDCNPVELADRIISDVYRETGITATVVIGTNLYLAKVAMDIVAKHMTPTKVGFKVAELNEHTYWEQLWDHQPITDFWRVGKGYARRLDRLDIHKVIDQYNREGEA
;
A
#
# COMPACT_ATOMS: atom_id res chain seq x y z
N MET A 1 -17.12 3.95 18.43
CA MET A 1 -16.76 4.44 17.08
C MET A 1 -16.13 5.83 17.13
N LYS A 2 -16.79 6.81 17.76
CA LYS A 2 -16.30 8.21 17.89
C LYS A 2 -14.81 8.37 18.23
N LEU A 3 -14.29 7.64 19.22
CA LEU A 3 -12.86 7.71 19.58
C LEU A 3 -11.92 7.37 18.41
N TYR A 4 -12.24 6.33 17.63
CA TYR A 4 -11.42 5.93 16.48
C TYR A 4 -11.48 6.96 15.34
N GLU A 5 -12.64 7.57 15.14
CA GLU A 5 -12.83 8.65 14.16
C GLU A 5 -12.05 9.91 14.56
N GLU A 6 -12.06 10.27 15.85
CA GLU A 6 -11.28 11.38 16.40
C GLU A 6 -9.77 11.14 16.23
N VAL A 7 -9.29 9.92 16.50
CA VAL A 7 -7.88 9.55 16.29
C VAL A 7 -7.51 9.57 14.81
N SER A 8 -8.35 9.04 13.94
CA SER A 8 -8.15 9.06 12.48
C SER A 8 -8.06 10.49 11.97
N ALA A 9 -8.97 11.37 12.39
CA ALA A 9 -8.93 12.78 12.04
C ALA A 9 -7.67 13.49 12.58
N TYR A 10 -7.19 13.11 13.77
CA TYR A 10 -5.95 13.66 14.32
C TYR A 10 -4.73 13.23 13.49
N ILE A 11 -4.62 11.96 13.13
CA ILE A 11 -3.57 11.43 12.25
C ILE A 11 -3.64 12.12 10.87
N TYR A 12 -4.83 12.29 10.30
CA TYR A 12 -5.01 13.03 9.06
C TYR A 12 -4.51 14.48 9.17
N GLY A 13 -4.76 15.13 10.31
CA GLY A 13 -4.20 16.46 10.63
C GLY A 13 -2.67 16.50 10.60
N ILE A 14 -2.00 15.40 11.00
CA ILE A 14 -0.54 15.27 10.89
C ILE A 14 -0.11 15.19 9.43
N TYR A 15 -0.82 14.43 8.58
CA TYR A 15 -0.54 14.35 7.14
C TYR A 15 -0.63 15.73 6.47
N LEU A 16 -1.63 16.53 6.83
CA LEU A 16 -1.85 17.88 6.29
C LEU A 16 -0.71 18.88 6.59
N ARG A 17 0.19 18.56 7.52
CA ARG A 17 1.40 19.38 7.77
C ARG A 17 2.46 19.20 6.67
N TYR A 18 2.36 18.11 5.91
CA TYR A 18 3.34 17.71 4.91
C TYR A 18 2.76 17.72 3.49
N ILE A 19 1.50 17.33 3.35
CA ILE A 19 0.87 17.05 2.06
C ILE A 19 -0.45 17.81 1.98
N SER A 20 -0.74 18.41 0.82
CA SER A 20 -2.03 19.04 0.54
C SER A 20 -3.17 18.03 0.62
N ALA A 21 -4.35 18.47 1.07
CA ALA A 21 -5.55 17.63 1.10
C ALA A 21 -5.93 17.07 -0.28
N GLU A 22 -5.58 17.77 -1.37
CA GLU A 22 -5.85 17.33 -2.75
C GLU A 22 -5.04 16.10 -3.15
N ASP A 23 -3.88 15.88 -2.51
CA ASP A 23 -2.96 14.77 -2.78
C ASP A 23 -3.12 13.63 -1.76
N ILE A 24 -4.14 13.68 -0.89
CA ILE A 24 -4.46 12.62 0.07
C ILE A 24 -5.83 12.03 -0.27
N HIS A 25 -5.87 10.73 -0.53
CA HIS A 25 -7.09 9.96 -0.69
C HIS A 25 -7.33 9.06 0.51
N VAL A 26 -8.28 9.43 1.38
CA VAL A 26 -8.72 8.59 2.50
C VAL A 26 -9.50 7.39 1.96
N TYR A 27 -8.96 6.18 2.17
CA TYR A 27 -9.54 4.94 1.68
C TYR A 27 -10.42 4.26 2.75
N SER A 28 -10.00 4.33 4.01
CA SER A 28 -10.75 3.88 5.19
C SER A 28 -10.40 4.74 6.41
N ILE A 29 -10.91 4.37 7.59
CA ILE A 29 -10.59 5.05 8.85
C ILE A 29 -9.09 4.95 9.21
N ASP A 30 -8.40 3.94 8.72
CA ASP A 30 -7.02 3.60 9.06
C ASP A 30 -6.08 3.51 7.84
N GLU A 31 -6.59 3.72 6.62
CA GLU A 31 -5.82 3.67 5.38
C GLU A 31 -6.02 4.93 4.54
N ALA A 32 -4.92 5.50 4.07
CA ALA A 32 -4.91 6.60 3.12
C ALA A 32 -3.83 6.37 2.06
N PHE A 33 -4.12 6.78 0.83
CA PHE A 33 -3.13 6.93 -0.23
C PHE A 33 -2.68 8.39 -0.29
N ILE A 34 -1.39 8.61 -0.49
CA ILE A 34 -0.77 9.93 -0.47
C ILE A 34 0.13 10.04 -1.71
N ASP A 35 -0.18 10.98 -2.61
CA ASP A 35 0.72 11.30 -3.72
C ASP A 35 1.84 12.23 -3.22
N VAL A 36 3.00 11.64 -2.96
CA VAL A 36 4.18 12.37 -2.48
C VAL A 36 5.03 12.94 -3.61
N THR A 37 4.73 12.63 -4.89
CA THR A 37 5.58 12.95 -6.04
C THR A 37 6.04 14.41 -6.09
N PRO A 38 5.16 15.43 -5.98
CA PRO A 38 5.60 16.82 -6.03
C PRO A 38 6.37 17.26 -4.77
N TYR A 39 6.20 16.54 -3.65
CA TYR A 39 6.78 16.87 -2.35
C TYR A 39 8.20 16.35 -2.18
N LEU A 40 8.61 15.30 -2.90
CA LEU A 40 9.97 14.76 -2.84
C LEU A 40 11.01 15.82 -3.18
N LYS A 41 10.74 16.60 -4.25
CA LYS A 41 11.61 17.72 -4.65
C LYS A 41 11.52 18.90 -3.70
N LEU A 42 10.34 19.18 -3.13
CA LEU A 42 10.14 20.27 -2.17
C LEU A 42 10.97 20.04 -0.89
N TYR A 43 11.00 18.80 -0.41
CA TYR A 43 11.68 18.41 0.82
C TYR A 43 13.11 17.90 0.63
N ASP A 44 13.58 17.86 -0.63
CA ASP A 44 14.90 17.34 -1.04
C ASP A 44 15.21 15.98 -0.41
N CYS A 45 14.31 15.02 -0.63
CA CYS A 45 14.39 13.70 -0.01
C CYS A 45 13.78 12.61 -0.90
N ASN A 46 14.09 11.36 -0.59
CA ASN A 46 13.46 10.22 -1.25
C ASN A 46 12.12 9.82 -0.57
N PRO A 47 11.28 8.98 -1.23
CA PRO A 47 9.97 8.60 -0.67
C PRO A 47 10.04 7.95 0.71
N VAL A 48 11.06 7.13 0.98
CA VAL A 48 11.25 6.45 2.27
C VAL A 48 11.58 7.45 3.37
N GLU A 49 12.43 8.44 3.08
CA GLU A 49 12.76 9.51 4.02
C GLU A 49 11.55 10.39 4.35
N LEU A 50 10.74 10.75 3.35
CA LEU A 50 9.52 11.52 3.60
C LEU A 50 8.51 10.72 4.41
N ALA A 51 8.32 9.44 4.08
CA ALA A 51 7.49 8.53 4.85
C ALA A 51 7.94 8.40 6.31
N ASP A 52 9.25 8.24 6.55
CA ASP A 52 9.83 8.15 7.89
C ASP A 52 9.56 9.42 8.71
N ARG A 53 9.69 10.61 8.10
CA ARG A 53 9.35 11.89 8.76
C ARG A 53 7.89 11.92 9.18
N ILE A 54 6.97 11.63 8.26
CA ILE A 54 5.52 11.69 8.52
C ILE A 54 5.11 10.66 9.59
N ILE A 55 5.59 9.42 9.49
CA ILE A 55 5.20 8.36 10.43
C ILE A 55 5.88 8.50 11.78
N SER A 56 7.11 9.01 11.84
CA SER A 56 7.76 9.34 13.12
C SER A 56 6.98 10.40 13.88
N ASP A 57 6.39 11.38 13.17
CA ASP A 57 5.50 12.37 13.75
C ASP A 57 4.18 11.76 14.24
N VAL A 58 3.56 10.91 13.43
CA VAL A 58 2.36 10.15 13.85
C VAL A 58 2.65 9.36 15.12
N TYR A 59 3.73 8.59 15.16
CA TYR A 59 4.10 7.79 16.32
C TYR A 59 4.40 8.65 17.55
N ARG A 60 5.16 9.74 17.39
CA ARG A 60 5.51 10.64 18.50
C ARG A 60 4.28 11.28 19.15
N GLU A 61 3.27 11.61 18.34
CA GLU A 61 2.08 12.34 18.81
C GLU A 61 0.93 11.43 19.25
N THR A 62 0.84 10.23 18.68
CA THR A 62 -0.29 9.33 18.93
C THR A 62 0.10 8.02 19.62
N GLY A 63 1.38 7.65 19.62
CA GLY A 63 1.87 6.33 20.01
C GLY A 63 1.51 5.21 19.03
N ILE A 64 0.90 5.53 17.88
CA ILE A 64 0.41 4.55 16.92
C ILE A 64 1.49 4.28 15.86
N THR A 65 1.80 3.00 15.66
CA THR A 65 2.63 2.54 14.55
C THR A 65 1.79 2.38 13.30
N ALA A 66 2.32 2.78 12.15
CA ALA A 66 1.71 2.57 10.84
C ALA A 66 2.52 1.58 9.99
N THR A 67 1.94 1.11 8.89
CA THR A 67 2.71 0.46 7.81
C THR A 67 2.67 1.38 6.60
N VAL A 68 3.83 1.66 6.02
CA VAL A 68 3.94 2.45 4.79
C VAL A 68 4.33 1.54 3.65
N VAL A 69 3.66 1.71 2.52
CA VAL A 69 4.05 1.07 1.28
C VAL A 69 4.13 2.11 0.19
N ILE A 70 5.20 2.03 -0.60
CA ILE A 70 5.47 2.92 -1.72
C ILE A 70 5.27 2.12 -3.00
N GLY A 71 4.50 2.68 -3.93
CA GLY A 71 4.38 2.11 -5.27
C GLY A 71 4.27 3.19 -6.32
N THR A 72 4.58 2.85 -7.56
CA THR A 72 4.52 3.78 -8.71
C THR A 72 3.07 4.14 -9.08
N ASN A 73 2.09 3.43 -8.52
CA ASN A 73 0.66 3.75 -8.60
C ASN A 73 -0.11 3.17 -7.40
N LEU A 74 -1.39 3.55 -7.27
CA LEU A 74 -2.27 3.13 -6.16
C LEU A 74 -2.41 1.61 -6.05
N TYR A 75 -2.50 0.89 -7.17
CA TYR A 75 -2.65 -0.56 -7.18
C TYR A 75 -1.41 -1.24 -6.60
N LEU A 76 -0.22 -0.86 -7.06
CA LEU A 76 1.03 -1.44 -6.57
C LEU A 76 1.28 -1.13 -5.10
N ALA A 77 0.98 0.10 -4.67
CA ALA A 77 1.06 0.47 -3.26
C ALA A 77 0.13 -0.40 -2.39
N LYS A 78 -1.12 -0.61 -2.83
CA LYS A 78 -2.07 -1.43 -2.08
C LYS A 78 -1.72 -2.91 -2.08
N VAL A 79 -1.27 -3.45 -3.21
CA VAL A 79 -0.85 -4.84 -3.31
C VAL A 79 0.39 -5.12 -2.46
N ALA A 80 1.39 -4.24 -2.46
CA ALA A 80 2.52 -4.45 -1.56
C ALA A 80 2.15 -4.31 -0.09
N MET A 81 1.14 -3.51 0.28
CA MET A 81 0.60 -3.50 1.64
C MET A 81 -0.06 -4.83 2.00
N ASP A 82 -0.92 -5.33 1.11
CA ASP A 82 -1.72 -6.53 1.36
C ASP A 82 -0.90 -7.83 1.29
N ILE A 83 0.24 -7.83 0.58
CA ILE A 83 1.07 -9.03 0.35
C ILE A 83 2.48 -8.87 0.93
N VAL A 84 3.28 -7.96 0.37
CA VAL A 84 4.72 -7.86 0.64
C VAL A 84 4.99 -7.44 2.09
N ALA A 85 4.29 -6.41 2.60
CA ALA A 85 4.52 -5.83 3.92
C ALA A 85 4.19 -6.79 5.08
N LYS A 86 3.37 -7.82 4.85
CA LYS A 86 3.07 -8.85 5.87
C LYS A 86 4.33 -9.61 6.29
N HIS A 87 5.29 -9.76 5.38
CA HIS A 87 6.53 -10.51 5.60
C HIS A 87 7.71 -9.65 6.04
N MET A 88 7.54 -8.32 6.10
CA MET A 88 8.63 -7.41 6.46
C MET A 88 8.77 -7.23 7.96
N THR A 89 10.01 -7.06 8.40
CA THR A 89 10.35 -6.70 9.78
C THR A 89 10.15 -5.19 9.98
N PRO A 90 9.51 -4.76 11.08
CA PRO A 90 9.43 -3.35 11.42
C PRO A 90 10.80 -2.69 11.55
N THR A 91 10.89 -1.41 11.22
CA THR A 91 12.05 -0.56 11.48
C THR A 91 12.24 -0.35 12.99
N LYS A 92 13.33 0.32 13.39
CA LYS A 92 13.59 0.67 14.80
C LYS A 92 12.46 1.49 15.45
N VAL A 93 11.70 2.22 14.63
CA VAL A 93 10.57 3.06 15.05
C VAL A 93 9.23 2.32 14.97
N GLY A 94 9.25 1.02 14.62
CA GLY A 94 8.10 0.11 14.69
C GLY A 94 7.19 0.11 13.46
N PHE A 95 7.49 0.88 12.40
CA PHE A 95 6.73 0.84 11.15
C PHE A 95 7.40 -0.03 10.09
N LYS A 96 6.62 -0.58 9.17
CA LYS A 96 7.15 -1.36 8.03
C LYS A 96 7.18 -0.49 6.78
N VAL A 97 8.21 -0.65 5.95
CA VAL A 97 8.31 -0.01 4.64
C VAL A 97 8.46 -1.10 3.59
N ALA A 98 7.52 -1.17 2.66
CA ALA A 98 7.64 -1.99 1.46
C ALA A 98 7.62 -1.10 0.21
N GLU A 99 8.31 -1.52 -0.84
CA GLU A 99 8.29 -0.85 -2.13
C GLU A 99 7.90 -1.83 -3.22
N LEU A 100 7.06 -1.39 -4.16
CA LEU A 100 6.67 -2.19 -5.31
C LEU A 100 6.52 -1.32 -6.56
N ASN A 101 7.31 -1.64 -7.56
CA ASN A 101 7.17 -1.12 -8.91
C ASN A 101 6.71 -2.25 -9.85
N GLU A 102 6.52 -1.94 -11.12
CA GLU A 102 6.08 -2.90 -12.12
C GLU A 102 7.03 -4.10 -12.17
N HIS A 103 8.32 -3.86 -12.32
CA HIS A 103 9.32 -4.93 -12.45
C HIS A 103 9.32 -5.88 -11.25
N THR A 104 9.37 -5.34 -10.03
CA THR A 104 9.36 -6.12 -8.78
C THR A 104 8.01 -6.81 -8.55
N TYR A 105 6.89 -6.25 -9.03
CA TYR A 105 5.60 -6.95 -9.06
C TYR A 105 5.68 -8.21 -9.93
N TRP A 106 6.26 -8.12 -11.13
CA TRP A 106 6.48 -9.29 -11.99
C TRP A 106 7.40 -10.32 -11.34
N GLU A 107 8.50 -9.90 -10.72
CA GLU A 107 9.43 -10.86 -10.12
C GLU A 107 8.85 -11.57 -8.88
N GLN A 108 8.09 -10.84 -8.05
CA GLN A 108 7.68 -11.34 -6.74
C GLN A 108 6.27 -11.95 -6.74
N LEU A 109 5.36 -11.44 -7.57
CA LEU A 109 3.92 -11.71 -7.42
C LEU A 109 3.29 -12.47 -8.59
N TRP A 110 4.02 -12.70 -9.69
CA TRP A 110 3.46 -13.31 -10.90
C TRP A 110 2.96 -14.75 -10.68
N ASP A 111 3.67 -15.49 -9.83
CA ASP A 111 3.33 -16.86 -9.42
C ASP A 111 2.63 -16.93 -8.04
N HIS A 112 2.27 -15.78 -7.45
CA HIS A 112 1.75 -15.71 -6.07
C HIS A 112 0.41 -16.41 -5.91
N GLN A 113 0.26 -17.12 -4.80
CA GLN A 113 -0.99 -17.74 -4.39
C GLN A 113 -1.20 -17.60 -2.87
N PRO A 114 -2.47 -17.53 -2.42
CA PRO A 114 -3.70 -17.56 -3.23
C PRO A 114 -3.98 -16.23 -3.96
N ILE A 115 -4.66 -16.29 -5.12
CA ILE A 115 -5.05 -15.09 -5.89
C ILE A 115 -5.97 -14.14 -5.10
N THR A 116 -6.59 -14.62 -4.01
CA THR A 116 -7.41 -13.81 -3.11
C THR A 116 -6.63 -12.81 -2.27
N ASP A 117 -5.30 -12.91 -2.23
CA ASP A 117 -4.46 -11.93 -1.55
C ASP A 117 -4.33 -10.62 -2.35
N PHE A 118 -4.59 -10.66 -3.65
CA PHE A 118 -4.57 -9.47 -4.49
C PHE A 118 -5.76 -8.57 -4.18
N TRP A 119 -5.48 -7.28 -4.09
CA TRP A 119 -6.49 -6.26 -3.85
C TRP A 119 -7.65 -6.36 -4.84
N ARG A 120 -8.88 -6.30 -4.30
CA ARG A 120 -10.17 -6.48 -5.01
C ARG A 120 -10.48 -7.90 -5.53
N VAL A 121 -9.64 -8.91 -5.28
CA VAL A 121 -9.93 -10.30 -5.64
C VAL A 121 -10.56 -11.06 -4.49
N GLY A 122 -11.88 -10.92 -4.32
CA GLY A 122 -12.64 -11.68 -3.33
C GLY A 122 -12.90 -13.14 -3.72
N LYS A 123 -13.40 -13.96 -2.77
CA LYS A 123 -13.77 -15.38 -2.98
C LYS A 123 -14.69 -15.60 -4.19
N GLY A 124 -15.55 -14.63 -4.51
CA GLY A 124 -16.44 -14.69 -5.67
C GLY A 124 -15.69 -14.65 -7.00
N TYR A 125 -14.69 -13.77 -7.13
CA TYR A 125 -13.82 -13.70 -8.30
C TYR A 125 -12.92 -14.93 -8.39
N ALA A 126 -12.31 -15.34 -7.27
CA ALA A 126 -11.47 -16.53 -7.23
C ALA A 126 -12.22 -17.78 -7.75
N ARG A 127 -13.47 -18.01 -7.32
CA ARG A 127 -14.29 -19.12 -7.86
C ARG A 127 -14.61 -19.02 -9.35
N ARG A 128 -14.67 -17.80 -9.91
CA ARG A 128 -14.91 -17.61 -11.34
C ARG A 128 -13.64 -17.90 -12.14
N LEU A 129 -12.50 -17.43 -11.65
CA LEU A 129 -11.18 -17.67 -12.25
C LEU A 129 -10.79 -19.16 -12.18
N ASP A 130 -11.09 -19.81 -11.07
CA ASP A 130 -10.88 -21.25 -10.86
C ASP A 130 -11.60 -22.11 -11.92
N ARG A 131 -12.82 -21.73 -12.34
CA ARG A 131 -13.55 -22.40 -13.43
C ARG A 131 -12.92 -22.22 -14.81
N LEU A 132 -11.96 -21.30 -14.93
CA LEU A 132 -11.19 -21.03 -16.14
C LEU A 132 -9.75 -21.56 -16.02
N ASP A 133 -9.45 -22.35 -15.00
CA ASP A 133 -8.10 -22.84 -14.66
C ASP A 133 -7.09 -21.69 -14.44
N ILE A 134 -7.57 -20.55 -13.92
CA ILE A 134 -6.73 -19.39 -13.57
C ILE A 134 -6.60 -19.34 -12.04
N HIS A 135 -5.41 -19.64 -11.55
CA HIS A 135 -5.11 -19.66 -10.11
C HIS A 135 -4.01 -18.67 -9.70
N LYS A 136 -3.25 -18.17 -10.68
CA LYS A 136 -2.14 -17.22 -10.56
C LYS A 136 -2.29 -16.10 -11.58
N VAL A 137 -1.52 -15.02 -11.40
CA VAL A 137 -1.50 -13.91 -12.38
C VAL A 137 -0.95 -14.39 -13.73
N ILE A 138 0.09 -15.24 -13.71
CA ILE A 138 0.70 -15.81 -14.91
C ILE A 138 -0.27 -16.60 -15.81
N ASP A 139 -1.27 -17.26 -15.23
CA ASP A 139 -2.19 -18.13 -15.98
C ASP A 139 -3.04 -17.34 -17.00
N GLN A 140 -3.24 -16.04 -16.77
CA GLN A 140 -3.95 -15.16 -17.71
C GLN A 140 -3.13 -14.87 -18.97
N TYR A 141 -1.80 -14.74 -18.83
CA TYR A 141 -0.92 -14.41 -19.94
C TYR A 141 -0.72 -15.59 -20.90
N ASN A 142 -0.65 -16.81 -20.36
CA ASN A 142 -0.50 -18.02 -21.17
C ASN A 142 -1.71 -18.28 -22.08
N ARG A 143 -2.89 -17.73 -21.78
CA ARG A 143 -4.09 -17.84 -22.63
C ARG A 143 -4.15 -16.81 -23.75
N GLU A 144 -3.67 -15.59 -23.52
CA GLU A 144 -3.65 -14.53 -24.56
C GLU A 144 -2.62 -14.82 -25.66
N GLY A 145 -1.60 -15.64 -25.38
CA GLY A 145 -0.65 -16.12 -26.38
C GLY A 145 -1.14 -17.28 -27.27
N GLU A 146 -2.32 -17.85 -26.97
CA GLU A 146 -2.93 -18.97 -27.72
C GLU A 146 -4.15 -18.53 -28.57
N ALA A 147 -4.50 -17.23 -28.58
CA ALA A 147 -5.60 -16.64 -29.35
C ALA A 147 -5.09 -15.77 -30.52
#